data_AF-A0A166QB07-F1
#
_entry.id   AF-A0A166QB07-F1
#
_cell.length_a   1.000
_cell.length_b   1.000
_cell.length_c   1.000
_cell.angle_alpha   90.00
_cell.angle_beta   90.00
_cell.angle_gamma   90.00
#
_symmetry.space_group_name_H-M   'P 1'
#
loop_
_entity.id
_entity.type
_entity.pdbx_description
1 polymer ?
#
loop_
_entity_poly.entity_id
_entity_poly.type
_entity_poly.pdbx_seq_one_letter_code
_entity_poly.pdbx_strand_id
1 'polypeptide(L)'
;MSTATVERWNAGVVVSTEFNHCLVGAYNFKFNDNLALPEGWAACTHPEAICLLMVVWPAQRVYTGVLMHDSATAAIVDKAASRILGQFRQDAIDQKAVLPMEVDLVLEITELGDRPVVRYYFADHVSRVLFWMEEFDAWRICCEVKCVVSLSHLRLEIESQYWAHYELFPNCRDYTTELRDEVRGIMLHAISDQITSSTSTALYTREEHSALLAVIEKLQVDYPPDRVCAGAIVGRAMRSLKHMHFMHLYGQHGARLDSCQSVHGVVVHPQSWYLQVIEPLLFWGAEVHLVSLEKIWVDRTMNINMWRRFVQNLQSQWRDLIIAAAILLNMNIVFLSIQSVDNHRFAVSNRSPTQILIYVSTITSLFSILFASFLLRYHKHQSECAGEIAAFLGNMTGRSTGLQNLAIMYAIPHALIVWSALEFSGSFLMYCFSNTTIPTRVTVTSTLGICIVLTVWCWVCLRIGGASRDLGCYSEIIRDWARCILKGMQPSTLRNRVTNLAELPREQQKEKQFTSV
;
A
#
# COMPACT_ATOMS: atom_id res chain seq x y z
N MET A 1 -21.22 -4.28 -18.14
CA MET A 1 -20.58 -3.39 -17.12
C MET A 1 -20.37 -4.20 -15.85
N SER A 2 -19.63 -3.71 -14.87
CA SER A 2 -19.60 -4.31 -13.51
C SER A 2 -19.89 -3.23 -12.48
N THR A 3 -20.01 -3.62 -11.22
CA THR A 3 -20.14 -2.68 -10.10
C THR A 3 -18.96 -1.73 -9.97
N ALA A 4 -17.76 -2.11 -10.44
CA ALA A 4 -16.59 -1.23 -10.48
C ALA A 4 -16.73 -0.04 -11.46
N THR A 5 -17.62 -0.13 -12.45
CA THR A 5 -17.85 0.94 -13.44
C THR A 5 -19.03 1.85 -13.09
N VAL A 6 -19.68 1.61 -11.95
CA VAL A 6 -20.79 2.42 -11.44
C VAL A 6 -20.21 3.71 -10.86
N GLU A 7 -20.39 4.84 -11.55
CA GLU A 7 -19.82 6.15 -11.17
C GLU A 7 -20.63 6.85 -10.07
N ARG A 8 -20.73 6.20 -8.91
CA ARG A 8 -21.54 6.69 -7.79
C ARG A 8 -20.95 7.92 -7.10
N TRP A 9 -19.63 7.94 -6.90
CA TRP A 9 -18.94 8.98 -6.11
C TRP A 9 -18.46 10.18 -6.92
N ASN A 10 -18.48 10.07 -8.24
CA ASN A 10 -18.08 11.14 -9.16
C ASN A 10 -19.18 11.42 -10.19
N ALA A 11 -20.46 11.37 -9.77
CA ALA A 11 -21.60 11.55 -10.66
C ALA A 11 -21.71 12.96 -11.30
N GLY A 12 -20.90 13.93 -10.84
CA GLY A 12 -20.84 15.27 -11.44
C GLY A 12 -22.11 16.11 -11.33
N VAL A 13 -23.11 15.66 -10.56
CA VAL A 13 -24.40 16.36 -10.40
C VAL A 13 -24.19 17.59 -9.51
N VAL A 14 -24.53 18.77 -10.04
CA VAL A 14 -24.47 20.04 -9.32
C VAL A 14 -25.89 20.47 -8.95
N VAL A 15 -26.14 20.68 -7.66
CA VAL A 15 -27.40 21.25 -7.18
C VAL A 15 -27.36 22.77 -7.36
N SER A 16 -28.45 23.36 -7.87
CA SER A 16 -28.56 24.82 -8.03
C SER A 16 -28.36 25.53 -6.68
N THR A 17 -27.61 26.64 -6.70
CA THR A 17 -27.38 27.50 -5.54
C THR A 17 -28.40 28.65 -5.43
N GLU A 18 -29.38 28.70 -6.33
CA GLU A 18 -30.43 29.73 -6.30
C GLU A 18 -31.29 29.59 -5.03
N PHE A 19 -31.42 30.69 -4.29
CA PHE A 19 -32.16 30.71 -3.04
C PHE A 19 -33.67 30.71 -3.33
N ASN A 20 -34.32 29.58 -3.08
CA ASN A 20 -35.76 29.45 -3.14
C ASN A 20 -36.38 29.58 -1.74
N HIS A 21 -37.38 30.45 -1.59
CA HIS A 21 -38.13 30.55 -0.34
C HIS A 21 -38.85 29.23 -0.03
N CYS A 22 -38.44 28.57 1.05
CA CYS A 22 -39.03 27.30 1.50
C CYS A 22 -40.22 27.57 2.44
N LEU A 23 -41.42 27.69 1.88
CA LEU A 23 -42.65 27.85 2.66
C LEU A 23 -43.20 26.46 3.03
N VAL A 24 -43.24 26.16 4.33
CA VAL A 24 -43.91 24.95 4.84
C VAL A 24 -45.38 25.27 5.10
N GLY A 25 -46.27 24.63 4.35
CA GLY A 25 -47.71 24.79 4.56
C GLY A 25 -48.16 24.40 5.97
N ALA A 26 -49.13 25.13 6.52
CA ALA A 26 -49.73 24.78 7.80
C ALA A 26 -50.32 23.37 7.77
N TYR A 27 -50.05 22.57 8.81
CA TYR A 27 -50.48 21.16 8.91
C TYR A 27 -49.97 20.26 7.77
N ASN A 28 -48.88 20.63 7.09
CA ASN A 28 -48.25 19.74 6.13
C ASN A 28 -47.36 18.71 6.86
N PHE A 29 -47.81 17.46 6.88
CA PHE A 29 -47.08 16.34 7.48
C PHE A 29 -46.35 15.48 6.44
N LYS A 30 -46.46 15.80 5.14
CA LYS A 30 -45.83 15.06 4.04
C LYS A 30 -44.95 15.99 3.20
N PHE A 31 -43.67 15.68 3.15
CA PHE A 31 -42.66 16.41 2.37
C PHE A 31 -42.26 15.55 1.17
N ASN A 32 -43.20 15.40 0.25
CA ASN A 32 -42.98 14.67 -0.99
C ASN A 32 -42.92 15.69 -2.12
N ASP A 33 -41.87 15.65 -2.94
CA ASP A 33 -41.71 16.57 -4.07
C ASP A 33 -42.73 16.34 -5.21
N ASN A 34 -43.73 15.46 -5.03
CA ASN A 34 -44.72 15.06 -6.05
C ASN A 34 -44.10 14.75 -7.42
N LEU A 35 -42.83 14.36 -7.44
CA LEU A 35 -42.16 13.86 -8.64
C LEU A 35 -42.87 12.55 -9.00
N ALA A 36 -43.66 12.59 -10.07
CA ALA A 36 -44.37 11.43 -10.57
C ALA A 36 -43.33 10.40 -11.02
N LEU A 37 -43.11 9.37 -10.20
CA LEU A 37 -42.33 8.22 -10.60
C LEU A 37 -43.06 7.47 -11.72
N PRO A 38 -42.33 6.92 -12.70
CA PRO A 38 -42.95 6.07 -13.72
C PRO A 38 -43.68 4.89 -13.06
N GLU A 39 -44.77 4.44 -13.68
CA GLU A 39 -45.62 3.39 -13.11
C GLU A 39 -44.83 2.11 -12.83
N GLY A 40 -44.91 1.61 -11.59
CA GLY A 40 -44.18 0.42 -11.14
C GLY A 40 -42.80 0.68 -10.52
N TRP A 41 -42.27 1.91 -10.59
CA TRP A 41 -41.02 2.30 -9.92
C TRP A 41 -41.28 2.79 -8.49
N ALA A 42 -40.43 2.35 -7.56
CA ALA A 42 -40.36 2.81 -6.19
C ALA A 42 -39.01 3.48 -5.93
N ALA A 43 -39.02 4.63 -5.24
CA ALA A 43 -37.81 5.25 -4.76
C ALA A 43 -37.35 4.59 -3.46
N CYS A 44 -36.07 4.29 -3.37
CA CYS A 44 -35.41 3.77 -2.19
C CYS A 44 -34.22 4.65 -1.83
N THR A 45 -34.02 4.91 -0.54
CA THR A 45 -32.89 5.73 -0.09
C THR A 45 -31.75 4.85 0.37
N HIS A 46 -30.55 5.08 -0.16
CA HIS A 46 -29.35 4.45 0.37
C HIS A 46 -28.92 5.12 1.69
N PRO A 47 -28.28 4.40 2.63
CA PRO A 47 -27.66 4.97 3.84
C PRO A 47 -26.66 6.13 3.60
N GLU A 48 -26.21 6.34 2.37
CA GLU A 48 -25.27 7.41 1.96
C GLU A 48 -26.04 8.53 1.23
N ALA A 49 -27.33 8.65 1.51
CA ALA A 49 -28.25 9.72 1.10
C ALA A 49 -28.56 9.86 -0.41
N ILE A 50 -28.13 8.93 -1.27
CA ILE A 50 -28.54 8.90 -2.68
C ILE A 50 -29.91 8.24 -2.83
N CYS A 51 -30.78 8.86 -3.63
CA CYS A 51 -32.03 8.28 -4.09
C CYS A 51 -31.74 7.24 -5.18
N LEU A 52 -32.16 6.01 -4.97
CA LEU A 52 -32.09 4.89 -5.90
C LEU A 52 -33.50 4.59 -6.39
N LEU A 53 -33.64 4.22 -7.65
CA LEU A 53 -34.92 3.79 -8.19
C LEU A 53 -34.91 2.27 -8.39
N MET A 54 -35.96 1.63 -7.90
CA MET A 54 -36.12 0.19 -7.90
C MET A 54 -37.51 -0.15 -8.37
N VAL A 55 -37.61 -1.13 -9.25
CA VAL A 55 -38.88 -1.75 -9.63
C VAL A 55 -38.92 -3.14 -9.03
N VAL A 56 -39.94 -3.37 -8.21
CA VAL A 56 -40.38 -4.71 -7.84
C VAL A 56 -41.75 -4.91 -8.44
N TRP A 57 -41.80 -5.35 -9.70
CA TRP A 57 -42.99 -6.05 -10.17
C TRP A 57 -42.98 -7.45 -9.55
N PRO A 58 -44.13 -8.13 -9.39
CA PRO A 58 -44.20 -9.43 -8.72
C PRO A 58 -43.45 -10.58 -9.43
N ALA A 59 -42.55 -10.29 -10.39
CA ALA A 59 -41.61 -11.23 -10.99
C ALA A 59 -40.35 -10.59 -11.61
N GLN A 60 -40.06 -9.29 -11.40
CA GLN A 60 -38.91 -8.61 -12.00
C GLN A 60 -38.29 -7.63 -11.00
N ARG A 61 -37.00 -7.85 -10.70
CA ARG A 61 -36.20 -7.05 -9.78
C ARG A 61 -35.20 -6.25 -10.60
N VAL A 62 -35.55 -4.98 -10.86
CA VAL A 62 -34.74 -4.08 -11.69
C VAL A 62 -34.31 -2.88 -10.86
N TYR A 63 -33.02 -2.58 -10.91
CA TYR A 63 -32.41 -1.49 -10.15
C TYR A 63 -31.72 -0.52 -11.09
N THR A 64 -31.76 0.76 -10.73
CA THR A 64 -30.96 1.78 -11.41
C THR A 64 -30.66 2.96 -10.50
N GLY A 65 -29.48 3.54 -10.68
CA GLY A 65 -29.11 4.81 -10.08
C GLY A 65 -29.52 6.04 -10.90
N VAL A 66 -30.16 5.84 -12.07
CA VAL A 66 -30.54 6.93 -12.97
C VAL A 66 -31.80 7.61 -12.46
N LEU A 67 -31.76 8.93 -12.30
CA LEU A 67 -32.92 9.74 -11.93
C LEU A 67 -33.92 9.81 -13.09
N MET A 68 -35.08 9.16 -12.94
CA MET A 68 -36.14 9.11 -13.97
C MET A 68 -37.15 10.24 -13.85
N HIS A 69 -36.69 11.47 -13.64
CA HIS A 69 -37.59 12.63 -13.60
C HIS A 69 -38.04 13.05 -15.01
N ASP A 70 -37.20 12.84 -16.00
CA ASP A 70 -37.51 13.09 -17.40
C ASP A 70 -38.17 11.84 -18.04
N SER A 71 -39.30 12.08 -18.71
CA SER A 71 -40.06 11.04 -19.42
C SER A 71 -39.26 10.33 -20.51
N ALA A 72 -38.33 11.02 -21.19
CA ALA A 72 -37.51 10.38 -22.22
C ALA A 72 -36.49 9.43 -21.61
N THR A 73 -35.85 9.85 -20.51
CA THR A 73 -34.92 9.01 -19.74
C THR A 73 -35.61 7.77 -19.16
N ALA A 74 -36.80 7.95 -18.56
CA ALA A 74 -37.63 6.83 -18.08
C ALA A 74 -37.96 5.84 -19.20
N ALA A 75 -38.41 6.33 -20.35
CA ALA A 75 -38.75 5.49 -21.50
C ALA A 75 -37.54 4.70 -22.05
N ILE A 76 -36.33 5.27 -22.00
CA ILE A 76 -35.10 4.56 -22.39
C ILE A 76 -34.84 3.39 -21.44
N VAL A 77 -34.94 3.60 -20.12
CA VAL A 77 -34.67 2.56 -19.12
C VAL A 77 -35.73 1.47 -19.18
N ASP A 78 -37.02 1.80 -19.25
CA ASP A 78 -38.10 0.81 -19.32
C ASP A 78 -38.01 -0.05 -20.58
N LYS A 79 -37.71 0.57 -21.73
CA LYS A 79 -37.52 -0.14 -23.00
C LYS A 79 -36.30 -1.06 -22.95
N ALA A 80 -35.21 -0.61 -22.34
CA ALA A 80 -34.00 -1.42 -22.18
C ALA A 80 -34.25 -2.60 -21.23
N ALA A 81 -34.88 -2.36 -20.07
CA ALA A 81 -35.24 -3.39 -19.10
C ALA A 81 -36.11 -4.47 -19.74
N SER A 82 -37.18 -4.07 -20.42
CA SER A 82 -38.10 -4.99 -21.10
C SER A 82 -37.41 -5.82 -22.17
N ARG A 83 -36.53 -5.20 -22.97
CA ARG A 83 -35.77 -5.88 -24.02
C ARG A 83 -34.78 -6.90 -23.45
N ILE A 84 -33.99 -6.49 -22.45
CA ILE A 84 -32.96 -7.33 -21.83
C ILE A 84 -33.61 -8.51 -21.10
N LEU A 85 -34.66 -8.28 -20.33
CA LEU A 85 -35.38 -9.36 -19.64
C LEU A 85 -36.10 -10.30 -20.61
N GLY A 86 -36.64 -9.75 -21.72
CA GLY A 86 -37.23 -10.55 -22.79
C GLY A 86 -36.21 -11.48 -23.46
N GLN A 87 -35.04 -10.94 -23.82
CA GLN A 87 -33.93 -11.72 -24.38
C GLN A 87 -33.42 -12.78 -23.40
N PHE A 88 -33.20 -12.40 -22.14
CA PHE A 88 -32.73 -13.32 -21.11
C PHE A 88 -33.66 -14.54 -20.93
N ARG A 89 -34.98 -14.31 -20.94
CA ARG A 89 -35.97 -15.40 -20.86
C ARG A 89 -35.97 -16.27 -22.12
N GLN A 90 -35.83 -15.66 -23.30
CA GLN A 90 -35.80 -16.39 -24.56
C GLN A 90 -34.55 -17.28 -24.66
N ASP A 91 -33.38 -16.71 -24.38
CA ASP A 91 -32.11 -17.43 -24.40
C ASP A 91 -32.11 -18.62 -23.42
N ALA A 92 -32.72 -18.44 -22.25
CA ALA A 92 -32.87 -19.52 -21.28
C ALA A 92 -33.75 -20.67 -21.77
N ILE A 93 -34.82 -20.37 -22.51
CA ILE A 93 -35.67 -21.38 -23.14
C ILE A 93 -34.89 -22.10 -24.24
N ASP A 94 -34.21 -21.35 -25.09
CA ASP A 94 -33.49 -21.88 -26.25
C ASP A 94 -32.32 -22.78 -25.83
N GLN A 95 -31.61 -22.40 -24.77
CA GLN A 95 -30.47 -23.16 -24.24
C GLN A 95 -30.88 -24.26 -23.24
N LYS A 96 -32.17 -24.37 -22.89
CA LYS A 96 -32.67 -25.21 -21.78
C LYS A 96 -31.90 -24.98 -20.47
N ALA A 97 -31.47 -23.74 -20.25
CA ALA A 97 -30.72 -23.37 -19.06
C ALA A 97 -31.65 -23.27 -17.85
N VAL A 98 -31.20 -23.76 -16.68
CA VAL A 98 -31.91 -23.52 -15.43
C VAL A 98 -31.65 -22.07 -15.02
N LEU A 99 -32.68 -21.23 -15.13
CA LEU A 99 -32.61 -19.83 -14.68
C LEU A 99 -32.41 -19.79 -13.16
N PRO A 100 -31.50 -18.93 -12.65
CA PRO A 100 -31.44 -18.68 -11.23
C PRO A 100 -32.77 -18.06 -10.75
N MET A 101 -33.29 -18.52 -9.61
CA MET A 101 -34.60 -18.07 -9.10
C MET A 101 -34.57 -16.63 -8.55
N GLU A 102 -33.40 -16.15 -8.12
CA GLU A 102 -33.23 -14.85 -7.45
C GLU A 102 -32.18 -14.01 -8.19
N VAL A 103 -32.62 -13.30 -9.24
CA VAL A 103 -31.76 -12.48 -10.08
C VAL A 103 -32.19 -11.02 -10.08
N ASP A 104 -31.21 -10.14 -9.91
CA ASP A 104 -31.36 -8.69 -10.09
C ASP A 104 -30.78 -8.24 -11.42
N LEU A 105 -31.52 -7.40 -12.14
CA LEU A 105 -31.01 -6.67 -13.30
C LEU A 105 -30.69 -5.24 -12.88
N VAL A 106 -29.46 -4.80 -13.13
CA VAL A 106 -29.07 -3.41 -12.90
C VAL A 106 -28.79 -2.72 -14.22
N LEU A 107 -29.32 -1.50 -14.38
CA LEU A 107 -29.18 -0.67 -15.56
C LEU A 107 -28.52 0.66 -15.21
N GLU A 108 -27.60 1.08 -16.07
CA GLU A 108 -27.02 2.43 -16.04
C GLU A 108 -27.00 3.03 -17.43
N ILE A 109 -27.18 4.34 -17.50
CA ILE A 109 -26.98 5.12 -18.72
C ILE A 109 -25.59 5.74 -18.64
N THR A 110 -24.78 5.50 -19.67
CA THR A 110 -23.48 6.17 -19.83
C THR A 110 -23.43 6.83 -21.20
N GLU A 111 -22.76 7.97 -21.31
CA GLU A 111 -22.50 8.61 -22.60
C GLU A 111 -21.27 7.94 -23.26
N LEU A 112 -21.45 7.44 -24.49
CA LEU A 112 -20.36 6.93 -25.32
C LEU A 112 -20.26 7.81 -26.56
N GLY A 113 -19.42 8.85 -26.48
CA GLY A 113 -19.46 9.97 -27.44
C GLY A 113 -20.78 10.74 -27.30
N ASP A 114 -21.39 11.16 -28.40
CA ASP A 114 -22.66 11.90 -28.40
C ASP A 114 -23.91 11.01 -28.26
N ARG A 115 -23.77 9.76 -27.81
CA ARG A 115 -24.89 8.81 -27.72
C ARG A 115 -25.01 8.20 -26.32
N PRO A 116 -26.21 8.25 -25.70
CA PRO A 116 -26.47 7.51 -24.47
C PRO A 116 -26.52 6.02 -24.79
N VAL A 117 -25.73 5.24 -24.06
CA VAL A 117 -25.68 3.78 -24.13
C VAL A 117 -26.12 3.22 -22.80
N VAL A 118 -27.08 2.28 -22.84
CA VAL A 118 -27.50 1.54 -21.66
C VAL A 118 -26.54 0.38 -21.42
N ARG A 119 -25.95 0.35 -20.24
CA ARG A 119 -25.11 -0.75 -19.77
C ARG A 119 -25.88 -1.54 -18.72
N TYR A 120 -25.60 -2.83 -18.62
CA TYR A 120 -26.24 -3.70 -17.66
C TYR A 120 -25.31 -4.76 -17.05
N TYR A 121 -25.75 -5.32 -15.93
CA TYR A 121 -25.27 -6.58 -15.38
C TYR A 121 -26.42 -7.29 -14.64
N PHE A 122 -26.28 -8.61 -14.48
CA PHE A 122 -27.15 -9.39 -13.62
C PHE A 122 -26.42 -9.80 -12.35
N ALA A 123 -27.13 -9.88 -11.22
CA ALA A 123 -26.63 -10.42 -9.96
C ALA A 123 -27.44 -11.66 -9.56
N ASP A 124 -26.80 -12.82 -9.46
CA ASP A 124 -27.41 -14.05 -8.91
C ASP A 124 -27.13 -14.14 -7.41
N HIS A 125 -28.20 -14.10 -6.63
CA HIS A 125 -28.17 -14.13 -5.18
C HIS A 125 -27.93 -15.51 -4.59
N VAL A 126 -28.22 -16.58 -5.33
CA VAL A 126 -27.99 -17.96 -4.87
C VAL A 126 -26.52 -18.29 -4.96
N SER A 127 -25.91 -18.03 -6.13
CA SER A 127 -24.50 -18.30 -6.36
C SER A 127 -23.58 -17.17 -5.90
N ARG A 128 -24.13 -16.00 -5.51
CA ARG A 128 -23.41 -14.77 -5.10
C ARG A 128 -22.40 -14.28 -6.14
N VAL A 129 -22.84 -14.18 -7.40
CA VAL A 129 -21.99 -13.77 -8.53
C VAL A 129 -22.69 -12.78 -9.43
N LEU A 130 -21.90 -11.96 -10.12
CA LEU A 130 -22.39 -11.23 -11.28
C LEU A 130 -22.27 -12.08 -12.55
N PHE A 131 -23.20 -11.89 -13.47
CA PHE A 131 -23.15 -12.52 -14.80
C PHE A 131 -23.75 -11.62 -15.88
N TRP A 132 -23.54 -12.00 -17.13
CA TRP A 132 -23.92 -11.26 -18.33
C TRP A 132 -24.44 -12.23 -19.40
N MET A 133 -25.28 -11.76 -20.33
CA MET A 133 -25.69 -12.58 -21.47
C MET A 133 -24.61 -12.62 -22.55
N GLU A 134 -23.85 -11.52 -22.71
CA GLU A 134 -22.69 -11.48 -23.59
C GLU A 134 -21.37 -11.74 -22.85
N GLU A 135 -20.32 -12.06 -23.60
CA GLU A 135 -18.97 -12.21 -23.06
C GLU A 135 -18.50 -10.91 -22.38
N PHE A 136 -18.09 -11.04 -21.12
CA PHE A 136 -17.54 -9.94 -20.34
C PHE A 136 -16.02 -10.06 -20.24
N ASP A 137 -15.32 -9.00 -20.63
CA ASP A 137 -13.88 -8.89 -20.42
C ASP A 137 -13.55 -8.63 -18.95
N ALA A 138 -13.26 -9.72 -18.23
CA ALA A 138 -12.90 -9.71 -16.81
C ALA A 138 -11.60 -8.96 -16.51
N TRP A 139 -10.76 -8.66 -17.50
CA TRP A 139 -9.55 -7.85 -17.28
C TRP A 139 -9.88 -6.49 -16.64
N ARG A 140 -11.07 -5.95 -16.92
CA ARG A 140 -11.56 -4.68 -16.37
C ARG A 140 -11.69 -4.65 -14.84
N ILE A 141 -11.88 -5.80 -14.20
CA ILE A 141 -12.00 -5.93 -12.74
C ILE A 141 -10.79 -6.63 -12.10
N CYS A 142 -9.86 -7.15 -12.90
CA CYS A 142 -8.70 -7.91 -12.43
C CYS A 142 -7.35 -7.20 -12.66
N CYS A 143 -7.36 -5.90 -12.97
CA CYS A 143 -6.15 -5.15 -13.38
C CYS A 143 -5.06 -5.06 -12.29
N GLU A 144 -5.41 -5.33 -11.03
CA GLU A 144 -4.48 -5.27 -9.89
C GLU A 144 -3.58 -6.51 -9.76
N VAL A 145 -4.02 -7.67 -10.28
CA VAL A 145 -3.20 -8.88 -10.29
C VAL A 145 -2.46 -9.04 -11.61
N LYS A 146 -1.27 -9.65 -11.56
CA LYS A 146 -0.49 -9.92 -12.77
C LYS A 146 -1.19 -10.90 -13.71
N CYS A 147 -1.85 -11.92 -13.14
CA CYS A 147 -2.59 -12.92 -13.89
C CYS A 147 -3.64 -13.60 -13.03
N VAL A 148 -4.75 -13.99 -13.67
CA VAL A 148 -5.76 -14.88 -13.09
C VAL A 148 -5.33 -16.32 -13.33
N VAL A 149 -5.20 -17.12 -12.27
CA VAL A 149 -4.67 -18.50 -12.38
C VAL A 149 -5.72 -19.55 -12.75
N SER A 150 -7.01 -19.31 -12.46
CA SER A 150 -8.10 -20.26 -12.72
C SER A 150 -9.47 -19.55 -12.70
N LEU A 151 -10.52 -20.21 -13.19
CA LEU A 151 -11.89 -19.69 -13.08
C LEU A 151 -12.38 -19.65 -11.62
N SER A 152 -11.97 -20.59 -10.78
CA SER A 152 -12.28 -20.55 -9.34
C SER A 152 -11.60 -19.37 -8.64
N HIS A 153 -10.43 -18.94 -9.13
CA HIS A 153 -9.79 -17.72 -8.66
C HIS A 153 -10.56 -16.48 -9.11
N LEU A 154 -10.92 -16.40 -10.40
CA LEU A 154 -11.74 -15.30 -10.92
C LEU A 154 -13.08 -15.17 -10.20
N ARG A 155 -13.69 -16.30 -9.80
CA ARG A 155 -14.94 -16.32 -9.04
C ARG A 155 -14.87 -15.49 -7.76
N LEU A 156 -13.72 -15.42 -7.09
CA LEU A 156 -13.55 -14.59 -5.89
C LEU A 156 -13.72 -13.10 -6.20
N GLU A 157 -13.18 -12.63 -7.32
CA GLU A 157 -13.36 -11.24 -7.75
C GLU A 157 -14.77 -10.98 -8.26
N ILE A 158 -15.38 -11.91 -8.99
CA ILE A 158 -16.79 -11.79 -9.39
C ILE A 158 -17.72 -11.76 -8.16
N GLU A 159 -17.42 -12.55 -7.12
CA GLU A 159 -18.13 -12.51 -5.84
C GLU A 159 -17.88 -11.17 -5.11
N SER A 160 -16.67 -10.61 -5.17
CA SER A 160 -16.39 -9.27 -4.63
C SER A 160 -17.29 -8.21 -5.28
N GLN A 161 -17.48 -8.28 -6.60
CA GLN A 161 -18.39 -7.41 -7.35
C GLN A 161 -19.86 -7.66 -6.98
N TYR A 162 -20.27 -8.90 -6.69
CA TYR A 162 -21.61 -9.17 -6.13
C TYR A 162 -21.82 -8.49 -4.77
N TRP A 163 -20.82 -8.55 -3.88
CA TRP A 163 -20.92 -7.85 -2.58
C TRP A 163 -20.91 -6.33 -2.74
N ALA A 164 -20.23 -5.81 -3.77
CA ALA A 164 -20.34 -4.40 -4.15
C ALA A 164 -21.75 -4.07 -4.65
N HIS A 165 -22.43 -4.97 -5.38
CA HIS A 165 -23.84 -4.79 -5.74
C HIS A 165 -24.72 -4.74 -4.48
N TYR A 166 -24.48 -5.62 -3.51
CA TYR A 166 -25.19 -5.60 -2.23
C TYR A 166 -24.93 -4.32 -1.42
N GLU A 167 -23.70 -3.81 -1.46
CA GLU A 167 -23.34 -2.50 -0.90
C GLU A 167 -24.09 -1.36 -1.60
N LEU A 168 -24.16 -1.36 -2.93
CA LEU A 168 -24.80 -0.31 -3.72
C LEU A 168 -26.32 -0.32 -3.61
N PHE A 169 -26.93 -1.51 -3.51
CA PHE A 169 -28.37 -1.72 -3.48
C PHE A 169 -28.76 -2.58 -2.27
N PRO A 170 -28.55 -2.11 -1.02
CA PRO A 170 -28.79 -2.92 0.17
C PRO A 170 -30.25 -3.35 0.35
N ASN A 171 -31.18 -2.66 -0.32
CA ASN A 171 -32.60 -3.03 -0.36
C ASN A 171 -32.88 -4.28 -1.21
N CYS A 172 -31.89 -4.82 -1.93
CA CYS A 172 -32.10 -6.00 -2.73
C CYS A 172 -32.26 -7.28 -1.90
N ARG A 173 -31.70 -7.34 -0.70
CA ARG A 173 -31.87 -8.53 0.13
C ARG A 173 -31.90 -8.20 1.61
N ASP A 174 -32.76 -8.91 2.32
CA ASP A 174 -32.77 -8.91 3.77
C ASP A 174 -31.41 -9.36 4.33
N TYR A 175 -30.95 -8.61 5.32
CA TYR A 175 -29.81 -8.98 6.14
C TYR A 175 -30.21 -10.14 7.07
N THR A 176 -29.43 -11.23 7.09
CA THR A 176 -29.74 -12.43 7.85
C THR A 176 -28.69 -12.77 8.91
N THR A 177 -29.07 -13.62 9.87
CA THR A 177 -28.18 -14.13 10.92
C THR A 177 -27.01 -14.94 10.35
N GLU A 178 -27.25 -15.73 9.31
CA GLU A 178 -26.22 -16.56 8.67
C GLU A 178 -25.14 -15.69 8.03
N LEU A 179 -25.56 -14.60 7.40
CA LEU A 179 -24.64 -13.65 6.78
C LEU A 179 -23.79 -12.92 7.83
N ARG A 180 -24.41 -12.51 8.94
CA ARG A 180 -23.67 -11.94 10.08
C ARG A 180 -22.60 -12.90 10.59
N ASP A 181 -22.97 -14.15 10.81
CA ASP A 181 -22.11 -15.16 11.40
C ASP A 181 -20.97 -15.57 10.44
N GLU A 182 -21.23 -15.58 9.13
CA GLU A 182 -20.21 -15.76 8.08
C GLU A 182 -19.13 -14.67 8.15
N VAL A 183 -19.54 -13.39 8.14
CA VAL A 183 -18.61 -12.25 8.20
C VAL A 183 -17.83 -12.28 9.52
N ARG A 184 -18.54 -12.54 10.62
CA ARG A 184 -17.96 -12.66 11.96
C ARG A 184 -16.86 -13.73 12.00
N GLY A 185 -17.11 -14.91 11.45
CA GLY A 185 -16.14 -16.00 11.41
C GLY A 185 -14.85 -15.62 10.67
N ILE A 186 -14.98 -14.96 9.51
CA ILE A 186 -13.84 -14.50 8.72
C ILE A 186 -13.01 -13.46 9.50
N MET A 187 -13.68 -12.51 10.17
CA MET A 187 -13.00 -11.47 10.95
C MET A 187 -12.29 -12.03 12.18
N LEU A 188 -12.91 -12.98 12.89
CA LEU A 188 -12.27 -13.67 14.01
C LEU A 188 -11.01 -14.44 13.57
N HIS A 189 -11.07 -15.10 12.41
CA HIS A 189 -9.90 -15.74 11.82
C HIS A 189 -8.80 -14.72 11.51
N ALA A 190 -9.13 -13.60 10.86
CA ALA A 190 -8.16 -12.56 10.52
C ALA A 190 -7.47 -11.97 11.77
N ILE A 191 -8.23 -11.70 12.84
CA ILE A 191 -7.69 -11.24 14.12
C ILE A 191 -6.75 -12.29 14.72
N SER A 192 -7.16 -13.56 14.72
CA SER A 192 -6.37 -14.66 15.26
C SER A 192 -5.05 -14.82 14.50
N ASP A 193 -5.09 -14.76 13.17
CA ASP A 193 -3.91 -14.82 12.30
C ASP A 193 -2.95 -13.67 12.57
N GLN A 194 -3.44 -12.44 12.78
CA GLN A 194 -2.60 -11.30 13.16
C GLN A 194 -2.00 -11.41 14.58
N ILE A 195 -2.55 -12.25 15.45
CA ILE A 195 -1.98 -12.53 16.77
C ILE A 195 -0.90 -13.60 16.68
N THR A 196 -1.13 -14.64 15.88
CA THR A 196 -0.26 -15.80 15.76
C THR A 196 0.83 -15.65 14.71
N SER A 197 0.67 -14.74 13.74
CA SER A 197 1.58 -14.50 12.62
C SER A 197 1.97 -13.02 12.50
N SER A 198 3.27 -12.76 12.47
CA SER A 198 3.82 -11.41 12.24
C SER A 198 3.68 -10.93 10.80
N THR A 199 3.46 -11.85 9.86
CA THR A 199 3.40 -11.59 8.40
C THR A 199 2.03 -11.87 7.81
N SER A 200 0.98 -11.83 8.64
CA SER A 200 -0.43 -11.97 8.24
C SER A 200 -0.79 -11.21 6.96
N THR A 201 -1.61 -11.83 6.12
CA THR A 201 -2.16 -11.26 4.88
C THR A 201 -3.47 -10.50 5.11
N ALA A 202 -3.89 -10.30 6.36
CA ALA A 202 -5.15 -9.64 6.67
C ALA A 202 -5.17 -8.17 6.25
N LEU A 203 -6.33 -7.72 5.77
CA LEU A 203 -6.53 -6.42 5.10
C LEU A 203 -6.35 -5.21 6.02
N TYR A 204 -7.06 -5.19 7.15
CA TYR A 204 -7.06 -4.09 8.11
C TYR A 204 -6.07 -4.30 9.27
N THR A 205 -5.80 -3.29 10.08
CA THR A 205 -5.09 -3.49 11.36
C THR A 205 -5.89 -4.36 12.32
N ARG A 206 -5.27 -4.83 13.41
CA ARG A 206 -5.96 -5.59 14.45
C ARG A 206 -7.05 -4.76 15.11
N GLU A 207 -6.75 -3.49 15.33
CA GLU A 207 -7.65 -2.52 15.95
C GLU A 207 -8.84 -2.24 15.04
N GLU A 208 -8.59 -2.05 13.74
CA GLU A 208 -9.63 -1.86 12.72
C GLU A 208 -10.53 -3.10 12.56
N HIS A 209 -9.95 -4.32 12.48
CA HIS A 209 -10.74 -5.56 12.46
C HIS A 209 -11.60 -5.71 13.72
N SER A 210 -11.05 -5.42 14.90
CA SER A 210 -11.80 -5.52 16.16
C SER A 210 -12.92 -4.50 16.23
N ALA A 211 -12.70 -3.27 15.75
CA ALA A 211 -13.72 -2.23 15.68
C ALA A 211 -14.84 -2.61 14.71
N LEU A 212 -14.49 -3.12 13.52
CA LEU A 212 -15.47 -3.54 12.52
C LEU A 212 -16.28 -4.76 13.00
N LEU A 213 -15.62 -5.73 13.63
CA LEU A 213 -16.27 -6.88 14.27
C LEU A 213 -17.29 -6.43 15.31
N ALA A 214 -16.92 -5.47 16.17
CA ALA A 214 -17.82 -4.93 17.19
C ALA A 214 -19.04 -4.21 16.59
N VAL A 215 -18.91 -3.60 15.40
CA VAL A 215 -20.06 -3.04 14.67
C VAL A 215 -20.96 -4.17 14.19
N ILE A 216 -20.40 -5.21 13.55
CA ILE A 216 -21.17 -6.34 13.00
C ILE A 216 -21.92 -7.12 14.09
N GLU A 217 -21.29 -7.33 15.26
CA GLU A 217 -21.94 -8.00 16.39
C GLU A 217 -23.12 -7.20 16.97
N LYS A 218 -23.14 -5.88 16.78
CA LYS A 218 -24.25 -5.01 17.22
C LYS A 218 -25.39 -4.90 16.22
N LEU A 219 -25.19 -5.30 14.96
CA LEU A 219 -26.24 -5.26 13.94
C LEU A 219 -27.36 -6.24 14.29
N GLN A 220 -28.57 -5.71 14.46
CA GLN A 220 -29.76 -6.49 14.79
C GLN A 220 -30.50 -6.89 13.51
N VAL A 221 -30.70 -8.20 13.31
CA VAL A 221 -31.45 -8.75 12.18
C VAL A 221 -32.95 -8.46 12.31
N ASP A 222 -33.45 -8.49 13.55
CA ASP A 222 -34.88 -8.36 13.87
C ASP A 222 -35.35 -6.90 13.99
N TYR A 223 -34.48 -5.92 13.71
CA TYR A 223 -34.82 -4.50 13.79
C TYR A 223 -34.94 -3.91 12.36
N PRO A 224 -36.17 -3.77 11.82
CA PRO A 224 -36.39 -3.33 10.44
C PRO A 224 -35.68 -2.01 10.04
N PRO A 225 -35.59 -0.99 10.90
CA PRO A 225 -34.93 0.28 10.55
C PRO A 225 -33.43 0.13 10.22
N ASP A 226 -32.75 -0.85 10.82
CA ASP A 226 -31.30 -1.02 10.62
C ASP A 226 -30.97 -1.89 9.40
N ARG A 227 -31.95 -2.60 8.82
CA ARG A 227 -31.70 -3.64 7.79
C ARG A 227 -30.94 -3.11 6.58
N VAL A 228 -31.31 -1.93 6.09
CA VAL A 228 -30.69 -1.31 4.90
C VAL A 228 -29.24 -0.91 5.20
N CYS A 229 -29.01 -0.30 6.37
CA CYS A 229 -27.67 0.06 6.83
C CYS A 229 -26.80 -1.19 7.07
N ALA A 230 -27.37 -2.22 7.69
CA ALA A 230 -26.71 -3.50 7.94
C ALA A 230 -26.27 -4.17 6.63
N GLY A 231 -27.15 -4.21 5.62
CA GLY A 231 -26.83 -4.72 4.29
C GLY A 231 -25.66 -3.97 3.65
N ALA A 232 -25.67 -2.64 3.69
CA ALA A 232 -24.59 -1.82 3.13
C ALA A 232 -23.24 -2.04 3.85
N ILE A 233 -23.24 -2.08 5.18
CA ILE A 233 -22.04 -2.33 6.01
C ILE A 233 -21.46 -3.71 5.68
N VAL A 234 -22.30 -4.74 5.65
CA VAL A 234 -21.88 -6.11 5.39
C VAL A 234 -21.43 -6.30 3.95
N GLY A 235 -22.14 -5.72 2.98
CA GLY A 235 -21.74 -5.70 1.58
C GLY A 235 -20.35 -5.12 1.41
N ARG A 236 -20.07 -3.97 2.03
CA ARG A 236 -18.73 -3.35 2.02
C ARG A 236 -17.66 -4.22 2.66
N ALA A 237 -17.96 -4.84 3.80
CA ALA A 237 -17.02 -5.72 4.50
C ALA A 237 -16.71 -6.97 3.66
N MET A 238 -17.74 -7.67 3.16
CA MET A 238 -17.58 -8.87 2.35
C MET A 238 -16.90 -8.60 1.01
N ARG A 239 -17.22 -7.49 0.35
CA ARG A 239 -16.54 -7.03 -0.86
C ARG A 239 -15.04 -6.94 -0.62
N SER A 240 -14.64 -6.23 0.43
CA SER A 240 -13.23 -6.02 0.78
C SER A 240 -12.53 -7.34 1.11
N LEU A 241 -13.18 -8.24 1.85
CA LEU A 241 -12.66 -9.57 2.19
C LEU A 241 -12.51 -10.48 0.96
N LYS A 242 -13.50 -10.52 0.07
CA LYS A 242 -13.47 -11.35 -1.14
C LYS A 242 -12.46 -10.85 -2.16
N HIS A 243 -12.34 -9.53 -2.29
CA HIS A 243 -11.28 -8.93 -3.09
C HIS A 243 -9.89 -9.25 -2.53
N MET A 244 -9.70 -9.20 -1.20
CA MET A 244 -8.45 -9.63 -0.57
C MET A 244 -8.15 -11.13 -0.83
N HIS A 245 -9.17 -12.00 -0.74
CA HIS A 245 -9.04 -13.43 -1.08
C HIS A 245 -8.60 -13.63 -2.52
N PHE A 246 -9.12 -12.83 -3.46
CA PHE A 246 -8.66 -12.80 -4.85
C PHE A 246 -7.19 -12.38 -4.94
N MET A 247 -6.82 -11.23 -4.35
CA MET A 247 -5.44 -10.73 -4.38
C MET A 247 -4.41 -11.71 -3.80
N HIS A 248 -4.81 -12.58 -2.87
CA HIS A 248 -3.96 -13.58 -2.25
C HIS A 248 -4.17 -15.02 -2.74
N LEU A 249 -4.86 -15.21 -3.88
CA LEU A 249 -5.03 -16.52 -4.53
C LEU A 249 -5.65 -17.58 -3.61
N TYR A 250 -6.63 -17.20 -2.78
CA TYR A 250 -7.24 -18.10 -1.81
C TYR A 250 -7.84 -19.34 -2.46
N GLY A 251 -7.64 -20.50 -1.84
CA GLY A 251 -8.11 -21.79 -2.33
C GLY A 251 -7.41 -22.30 -3.59
N GLN A 252 -6.40 -21.60 -4.10
CA GLN A 252 -5.62 -22.02 -5.27
C GLN A 252 -4.31 -22.68 -4.86
N HIS A 253 -3.73 -23.46 -5.77
CA HIS A 253 -2.36 -23.92 -5.63
C HIS A 253 -1.40 -22.71 -5.72
N GLY A 254 -0.59 -22.49 -4.69
CA GLY A 254 0.29 -21.31 -4.59
C GLY A 254 -0.35 -20.08 -3.95
N ALA A 255 -1.42 -20.24 -3.14
CA ALA A 255 -1.99 -19.17 -2.34
C ALA A 255 -0.93 -18.44 -1.50
N ARG A 256 -1.05 -17.12 -1.39
CA ARG A 256 -0.16 -16.33 -0.54
C ARG A 256 -0.55 -16.50 0.92
N LEU A 257 0.34 -17.09 1.72
CA LEU A 257 0.15 -17.28 3.16
C LEU A 257 0.98 -16.30 4.00
N ASP A 258 2.00 -15.68 3.38
CA ASP A 258 2.85 -14.67 4.01
C ASP A 258 2.80 -13.41 3.14
N SER A 259 2.52 -12.26 3.76
CA SER A 259 2.43 -10.97 3.07
C SER A 259 3.72 -10.53 2.36
N CYS A 260 4.88 -11.04 2.79
CA CYS A 260 6.18 -10.75 2.18
C CYS A 260 6.54 -11.74 1.06
N GLN A 261 5.73 -12.78 0.84
CA GLN A 261 6.01 -13.82 -0.15
C GLN A 261 5.51 -13.44 -1.54
N SER A 262 6.41 -13.49 -2.53
CA SER A 262 6.01 -13.42 -3.94
C SER A 262 5.42 -14.75 -4.40
N VAL A 263 4.25 -14.68 -5.04
CA VAL A 263 3.55 -15.83 -5.64
C VAL A 263 3.83 -15.97 -7.14
N HIS A 264 4.38 -14.93 -7.77
CA HIS A 264 4.74 -14.93 -9.19
C HIS A 264 6.21 -15.29 -9.45
N GLY A 265 6.90 -15.76 -8.41
CA GLY A 265 8.33 -16.08 -8.43
C GLY A 265 9.21 -14.88 -8.09
N VAL A 266 10.42 -15.15 -7.60
CA VAL A 266 11.38 -14.10 -7.23
C VAL A 266 11.81 -13.35 -8.50
N VAL A 267 11.23 -12.18 -8.74
CA VAL A 267 11.83 -11.21 -9.66
C VAL A 267 13.03 -10.61 -8.95
N VAL A 268 14.16 -11.32 -8.99
CA VAL A 268 15.45 -10.73 -8.60
C VAL A 268 15.67 -9.58 -9.57
N HIS A 269 15.40 -8.36 -9.14
CA HIS A 269 15.82 -7.19 -9.89
C HIS A 269 17.34 -7.12 -9.69
N PRO A 270 18.16 -7.42 -10.71
CA PRO A 270 19.59 -7.30 -10.54
C PRO A 270 19.87 -5.86 -10.09
N GLN A 271 20.62 -5.70 -8.99
CA GLN A 271 21.05 -4.39 -8.54
C GLN A 271 21.64 -3.65 -9.75
N SER A 272 21.12 -2.45 -10.00
CA SER A 272 21.61 -1.65 -11.11
C SER A 272 23.08 -1.33 -10.87
N TRP A 273 23.84 -1.22 -11.96
CA TRP A 273 25.26 -0.87 -11.86
C TRP A 273 25.47 0.49 -11.17
N TYR A 274 24.52 1.42 -11.28
CA TYR A 274 24.62 2.72 -10.61
C TYR A 274 24.41 2.62 -9.10
N LEU A 275 23.50 1.75 -8.64
CA LEU A 275 23.33 1.49 -7.20
C LEU A 275 24.63 0.93 -6.62
N GLN A 276 25.26 -0.03 -7.30
CA GLN A 276 26.54 -0.61 -6.86
C GLN A 276 27.67 0.42 -6.71
N VAL A 277 27.64 1.50 -7.50
CA VAL A 277 28.61 2.60 -7.42
C VAL A 277 28.27 3.58 -6.29
N ILE A 278 26.99 3.85 -6.05
CA ILE A 278 26.52 4.83 -5.06
C ILE A 278 26.43 4.25 -3.64
N GLU A 279 26.19 2.95 -3.46
CA GLU A 279 26.04 2.32 -2.15
C GLU A 279 27.20 2.59 -1.17
N PRO A 280 28.48 2.52 -1.57
CA PRO A 280 29.60 2.86 -0.69
C PRO A 280 29.55 4.32 -0.21
N LEU A 281 29.13 5.24 -1.08
CA LEU A 281 28.95 6.65 -0.72
C LEU A 281 27.79 6.85 0.26
N LEU A 282 26.78 5.98 0.21
CA LEU A 282 25.64 5.96 1.11
C LEU A 282 25.85 5.10 2.36
N PHE A 283 27.06 4.58 2.58
CA PHE A 283 27.39 3.66 3.67
C PHE A 283 26.47 2.43 3.73
N TRP A 284 26.11 1.90 2.56
CA TRP A 284 25.18 0.78 2.41
C TRP A 284 23.79 1.02 3.02
N GLY A 285 23.40 2.29 3.23
CA GLY A 285 22.10 2.63 3.81
C GLY A 285 20.93 2.39 2.84
N ALA A 286 21.17 2.54 1.53
CA ALA A 286 20.12 2.36 0.53
C ALA A 286 19.70 0.89 0.42
N GLU A 287 20.64 -0.06 0.50
CA GLU A 287 20.32 -1.50 0.50
C GLU A 287 19.36 -1.89 1.65
N VAL A 288 19.54 -1.36 2.86
CA VAL A 288 18.64 -1.66 3.99
C VAL A 288 17.23 -1.15 3.76
N HIS A 289 17.11 0.07 3.22
CA HIS A 289 15.81 0.59 2.84
C HIS A 289 15.21 -0.18 1.68
N LEU A 290 16.02 -0.61 0.71
CA LEU A 290 15.57 -1.38 -0.45
C LEU A 290 15.00 -2.73 -0.05
N VAL A 291 15.73 -3.52 0.75
CA VAL A 291 15.24 -4.81 1.26
C VAL A 291 13.94 -4.66 2.05
N SER A 292 13.81 -3.57 2.81
CA SER A 292 12.59 -3.28 3.57
C SER A 292 11.42 -2.91 2.63
N LEU A 293 11.69 -2.09 1.61
CA LEU A 293 10.71 -1.68 0.61
C LEU A 293 10.23 -2.86 -0.26
N GLU A 294 11.13 -3.74 -0.68
CA GLU A 294 10.80 -4.94 -1.47
C GLU A 294 9.96 -5.95 -0.68
N LYS A 295 10.13 -6.03 0.65
CA LYS A 295 9.25 -6.84 1.51
C LYS A 295 7.85 -6.26 1.66
N ILE A 296 7.71 -4.94 1.56
CA ILE A 296 6.41 -4.24 1.71
C ILE A 296 5.64 -4.22 0.39
N TRP A 297 6.34 -4.08 -0.74
CA TRP A 297 5.78 -3.95 -2.09
C TRP A 297 6.03 -5.22 -2.90
N VAL A 298 5.21 -6.23 -2.67
CA VAL A 298 5.36 -7.56 -3.27
C VAL A 298 4.28 -7.77 -4.33
N ASP A 299 4.67 -8.18 -5.54
CA ASP A 299 3.75 -8.46 -6.66
C ASP A 299 2.74 -7.32 -6.95
N ARG A 300 3.13 -6.06 -6.76
CA ARG A 300 2.27 -4.86 -6.87
C ARG A 300 1.14 -4.78 -5.84
N THR A 301 1.24 -5.56 -4.78
CA THR A 301 0.34 -5.52 -3.63
C THR A 301 1.11 -4.99 -2.43
N MET A 302 0.48 -4.13 -1.65
CA MET A 302 1.08 -3.54 -0.46
C MET A 302 0.33 -3.97 0.78
N ASN A 303 1.06 -4.41 1.80
CA ASN A 303 0.50 -4.44 3.16
C ASN A 303 0.58 -3.03 3.77
N ILE A 304 -0.57 -2.35 3.87
CA ILE A 304 -0.66 -0.99 4.40
C ILE A 304 -0.11 -0.87 5.84
N ASN A 305 -0.26 -1.92 6.65
CA ASN A 305 0.20 -1.93 8.03
C ASN A 305 1.73 -1.96 8.10
N MET A 306 2.37 -2.76 7.24
CA MET A 306 3.83 -2.79 7.15
C MET A 306 4.38 -1.46 6.61
N TRP A 307 3.72 -0.87 5.60
CA TRP A 307 4.08 0.45 5.09
C TRP A 307 3.99 1.54 6.18
N ARG A 308 2.88 1.58 6.92
CA ARG A 308 2.66 2.55 8.00
C ARG A 308 3.75 2.46 9.06
N ARG A 309 4.08 1.24 9.52
CA ARG A 309 5.18 1.01 10.48
C ARG A 309 6.54 1.44 9.92
N PHE A 310 6.81 1.14 8.65
CA PHE A 310 8.05 1.52 7.99
C PHE A 310 8.22 3.04 7.89
N VAL A 311 7.19 3.75 7.44
CA VAL A 311 7.22 5.23 7.35
C VAL A 311 7.32 5.86 8.73
N GLN A 312 6.62 5.33 9.75
CA GLN A 312 6.76 5.83 11.13
C GLN A 312 8.20 5.68 11.66
N ASN A 313 8.85 4.55 11.39
CA ASN A 313 10.24 4.34 11.75
C ASN A 313 11.17 5.31 11.02
N LEU A 314 10.96 5.53 9.71
CA LEU A 314 11.72 6.52 8.93
C LEU A 314 11.53 7.95 9.47
N GLN A 315 10.29 8.33 9.78
CA GLN A 315 9.99 9.64 10.36
C GLN A 315 10.63 9.85 11.74
N SER A 316 10.79 8.79 12.54
CA SER A 316 11.55 8.84 13.78
C SER A 316 13.04 9.04 13.50
N GLN A 317 13.61 8.22 12.61
CA GLN A 317 15.02 8.31 12.23
C GLN A 317 15.39 9.68 11.67
N TRP A 318 14.57 10.24 10.78
CA TRP A 318 14.81 11.58 10.22
C TRP A 318 14.74 12.68 11.28
N ARG A 319 13.88 12.56 12.29
CA ARG A 319 13.85 13.51 13.42
C ARG A 319 15.14 13.45 14.23
N ASP A 320 15.64 12.25 14.52
CA ASP A 320 16.90 12.07 15.23
C ASP A 320 18.09 12.59 14.42
N LEU A 321 18.08 12.36 13.09
CA LEU A 321 19.09 12.88 12.17
C LEU A 321 19.10 14.40 12.10
N ILE A 322 17.93 15.07 12.11
CA ILE A 322 17.84 16.53 12.14
C ILE A 322 18.51 17.07 13.41
N ILE A 323 18.23 16.47 14.56
CA ILE A 323 18.81 16.88 15.85
C ILE A 323 20.34 16.71 15.82
N ALA A 324 20.82 15.53 15.41
CA ALA A 324 22.24 15.24 15.35
C ALA A 324 22.97 16.16 14.35
N ALA A 325 22.39 16.41 13.18
CA ALA A 325 22.97 17.30 12.17
C ALA A 325 23.00 18.75 12.65
N ALA A 326 22.00 19.21 13.41
CA ALA A 326 22.00 20.54 14.02
C ALA A 326 23.08 20.70 15.09
N ILE A 327 23.32 19.66 15.90
CA ILE A 327 24.43 19.66 16.88
C ILE A 327 25.77 19.78 16.15
N LEU A 328 25.98 18.97 15.11
CA LEU A 328 27.21 18.99 14.33
C LEU A 328 27.41 20.31 13.58
N LEU A 329 26.35 20.91 13.05
CA LEU A 329 26.37 22.24 12.44
C LEU A 329 26.82 23.31 13.44
N ASN A 330 26.30 23.28 14.67
CA ASN A 330 26.74 24.18 15.74
C ASN A 330 28.22 23.95 16.09
N MET A 331 28.66 22.69 16.19
CA MET A 331 30.08 22.36 16.43
C MET A 331 30.99 22.90 15.31
N ASN A 332 30.58 22.77 14.05
CA ASN A 332 31.31 23.33 12.90
C ASN A 332 31.47 24.85 13.01
N ILE A 333 30.39 25.56 13.33
CA ILE A 333 30.40 27.02 13.50
C ILE A 333 31.30 27.44 14.67
N VAL A 334 31.21 26.73 15.81
CA VAL A 334 32.06 26.99 16.98
C VAL A 334 33.53 26.73 16.66
N PHE A 335 33.85 25.69 15.89
CA PHE A 335 35.24 25.40 15.53
C PHE A 335 35.82 26.47 14.58
N LEU A 336 35.02 26.97 13.63
CA LEU A 336 35.43 28.07 12.74
C LEU A 336 35.67 29.39 13.49
N SER A 337 35.02 29.60 14.64
CA SER A 337 35.20 30.83 15.44
C SER A 337 36.47 30.83 16.29
N ILE A 338 37.17 29.69 16.40
CA ILE A 338 38.45 29.59 17.10
C ILE A 338 39.49 30.39 16.29
N GLN A 339 39.96 31.50 16.87
CA GLN A 339 40.88 32.45 16.24
C GLN A 339 42.21 31.85 15.75
N SER A 340 42.61 30.68 16.26
CA SER A 340 43.80 29.94 15.81
C SER A 340 43.61 29.20 14.47
N VAL A 341 42.36 28.97 14.05
CA VAL A 341 42.03 28.36 12.76
C VAL A 341 42.07 29.41 11.65
N ASP A 342 41.89 30.68 11.98
CA ASP A 342 41.90 31.81 11.06
C ASP A 342 43.28 32.51 11.10
N ASN A 343 44.13 32.20 10.11
CA ASN A 343 45.50 32.73 10.01
C ASN A 343 45.53 34.26 9.83
N HIS A 344 45.33 35.02 10.91
CA HIS A 344 45.33 36.48 10.95
C HIS A 344 46.68 37.14 10.65
N ARG A 345 47.70 36.40 10.21
CA ARG A 345 49.06 36.95 10.07
C ARG A 345 49.52 37.24 8.65
N PHE A 346 48.91 36.69 7.61
CA PHE A 346 49.21 37.09 6.23
C PHE A 346 47.97 36.88 5.37
N ALA A 347 47.71 37.78 4.42
CA ALA A 347 46.68 37.62 3.39
C ALA A 347 47.05 36.43 2.49
N VAL A 348 46.76 35.20 2.95
CA VAL A 348 46.98 33.99 2.17
C VAL A 348 45.81 33.85 1.20
N SER A 349 46.10 33.94 -0.09
CA SER A 349 45.11 33.77 -1.17
C SER A 349 44.43 32.39 -1.19
N ASN A 350 44.92 31.43 -0.40
CA ASN A 350 44.43 30.06 -0.32
C ASN A 350 44.01 29.71 1.12
N ARG A 351 42.76 29.26 1.31
CA ARG A 351 42.21 28.79 2.60
C ARG A 351 42.96 27.54 3.10
N SER A 352 43.05 27.35 4.42
CA SER A 352 43.74 26.18 4.97
C SER A 352 42.95 24.88 4.72
N PRO A 353 43.60 23.72 4.56
CA PRO A 353 42.91 22.43 4.36
C PRO A 353 41.89 22.11 5.48
N THR A 354 42.22 22.49 6.73
CA THR A 354 41.33 22.41 7.91
C THR A 354 40.05 23.24 7.71
N GLN A 355 40.17 24.48 7.23
CA GLN A 355 39.02 25.34 6.94
C GLN A 355 38.14 24.77 5.83
N ILE A 356 38.75 24.24 4.75
CA ILE A 356 38.01 23.64 3.63
C ILE A 356 37.17 22.44 4.10
N LEU A 357 37.76 21.52 4.87
CA LEU A 357 37.04 20.36 5.39
C LEU A 357 35.83 20.75 6.26
N ILE A 358 35.93 21.82 7.05
CA ILE A 358 34.81 22.27 7.88
C ILE A 358 33.76 22.99 7.06
N TYR A 359 34.13 23.72 6.01
CA TYR A 359 33.15 24.27 5.09
C TYR A 359 32.34 23.15 4.42
N VAL A 360 33.00 22.08 3.97
CA VAL A 360 32.30 20.92 3.41
C VAL A 360 31.42 20.26 4.48
N SER A 361 31.93 20.04 5.71
CA SER A 361 31.15 19.50 6.83
C SER A 361 29.92 20.34 7.19
N THR A 362 30.04 21.67 7.13
CA THR A 362 28.95 22.61 7.39
C THR A 362 27.87 22.50 6.31
N ILE A 363 28.29 22.40 5.04
CA ILE A 363 27.37 22.23 3.91
C ILE A 363 26.67 20.87 3.99
N THR A 364 27.41 19.78 4.22
CA THR A 364 26.85 18.42 4.29
C THR A 364 25.87 18.26 5.46
N SER A 365 26.17 18.84 6.63
CA SER A 365 25.22 18.88 7.77
C SER A 365 23.98 19.72 7.48
N LEU A 366 24.12 20.88 6.83
CA LEU A 366 22.98 21.71 6.42
C LEU A 366 22.07 20.97 5.43
N PHE A 367 22.64 20.34 4.39
CA PHE A 367 21.85 19.58 3.43
C PHE A 367 21.20 18.34 4.05
N SER A 368 21.85 17.68 5.02
CA SER A 368 21.21 16.61 5.81
C SER A 368 19.92 17.08 6.48
N ILE A 369 19.95 18.26 7.12
CA ILE A 369 18.76 18.87 7.75
C ILE A 369 17.69 19.18 6.71
N LEU A 370 18.06 19.78 5.57
CA LEU A 370 17.12 20.14 4.51
C LEU A 370 16.44 18.90 3.91
N PHE A 371 17.20 17.87 3.55
CA PHE A 371 16.64 16.63 3.00
C PHE A 371 15.78 15.88 4.02
N ALA A 372 16.25 15.71 5.27
CA ALA A 372 15.45 15.07 6.31
C ALA A 372 14.14 15.84 6.59
N SER A 373 14.19 17.18 6.62
CA SER A 373 13.01 18.03 6.82
C SER A 373 12.04 17.95 5.64
N PHE A 374 12.56 17.90 4.40
CA PHE A 374 11.76 17.73 3.21
C PHE A 374 11.02 16.38 3.23
N LEU A 375 11.73 15.28 3.49
CA LEU A 375 11.14 13.94 3.55
C LEU A 375 10.11 13.82 4.68
N LEU A 376 10.38 14.41 5.84
CA LEU A 376 9.44 14.44 6.96
C LEU A 376 8.14 15.18 6.59
N ARG A 377 8.24 16.32 5.90
CA ARG A 377 7.07 17.07 5.42
C ARG A 377 6.31 16.33 4.33
N TYR A 378 7.03 15.75 3.38
CA TYR A 378 6.44 15.01 2.26
C TYR A 378 5.56 13.86 2.77
N HIS A 379 6.10 13.01 3.65
CA HIS A 379 5.35 11.89 4.20
C HIS A 379 4.27 12.27 5.22
N LYS A 380 4.37 13.45 5.85
CA LYS A 380 3.31 13.95 6.74
C LYS A 380 2.04 14.33 5.95
N HIS A 381 2.20 14.76 4.70
CA HIS A 381 1.08 15.17 3.83
C HIS A 381 0.62 14.05 2.88
N GLN A 382 1.22 12.86 2.96
CA GLN A 382 0.82 11.74 2.14
C GLN A 382 -0.55 11.20 2.59
N SER A 383 -1.40 10.85 1.62
CA SER A 383 -2.71 10.26 1.87
C SER A 383 -2.62 8.96 2.67
N GLU A 384 -3.61 8.75 3.53
CA GLU A 384 -3.75 7.51 4.31
C GLU A 384 -4.39 6.38 3.49
N CYS A 385 -4.87 6.67 2.28
CA CYS A 385 -5.54 5.72 1.41
C CYS A 385 -4.55 4.72 0.79
N ALA A 386 -4.81 3.42 0.97
CA ALA A 386 -3.96 2.35 0.44
C ALA A 386 -3.83 2.39 -1.09
N GLY A 387 -4.88 2.76 -1.81
CA GLY A 387 -4.87 2.85 -3.28
C GLY A 387 -3.93 3.95 -3.81
N GLU A 388 -3.93 5.12 -3.18
CA GLU A 388 -3.03 6.22 -3.56
C GLU A 388 -1.56 5.90 -3.25
N ILE A 389 -1.30 5.23 -2.13
CA ILE A 389 0.05 4.79 -1.76
C ILE A 389 0.53 3.69 -2.73
N ALA A 390 -0.33 2.74 -3.09
CA ALA A 390 -0.02 1.72 -4.08
C ALA A 390 0.28 2.35 -5.46
N ALA A 391 -0.48 3.38 -5.86
CA ALA A 391 -0.19 4.14 -7.07
C ALA A 391 1.15 4.88 -6.97
N PHE A 392 1.47 5.50 -5.84
CA PHE A 392 2.75 6.14 -5.59
C PHE A 392 3.93 5.14 -5.70
N LEU A 393 3.85 3.98 -5.03
CA LEU A 393 4.88 2.94 -5.11
C LEU A 393 4.98 2.36 -6.52
N GLY A 394 3.84 2.14 -7.19
CA GLY A 394 3.77 1.73 -8.58
C GLY A 394 4.48 2.72 -9.51
N ASN A 395 4.26 4.02 -9.33
CA ASN A 395 4.90 5.08 -10.10
C ASN A 395 6.41 5.20 -9.81
N MET A 396 6.82 4.96 -8.56
CA MET A 396 8.23 4.94 -8.17
C MET A 396 8.95 3.65 -8.57
N THR A 397 8.21 2.59 -8.89
CA THR A 397 8.79 1.31 -9.34
C THR A 397 9.22 1.44 -10.80
N GLY A 398 10.50 1.69 -11.03
CA GLY A 398 11.08 1.74 -12.37
C GLY A 398 11.12 0.35 -13.03
N ARG A 399 10.92 0.28 -14.35
CA ARG A 399 10.87 -0.99 -15.10
C ARG A 399 12.15 -1.83 -14.98
N SER A 400 13.31 -1.19 -14.81
CA SER A 400 14.62 -1.85 -14.69
C SER A 400 15.29 -1.63 -13.32
N THR A 401 14.83 -0.64 -12.54
CA THR A 401 15.45 -0.22 -11.28
C THR A 401 14.61 -0.57 -10.06
N GLY A 402 13.37 -1.03 -10.24
CA GLY A 402 12.46 -1.29 -9.12
C GLY A 402 12.33 -0.07 -8.21
N LEU A 403 12.43 -0.30 -6.90
CA LEU A 403 12.34 0.72 -5.84
C LEU A 403 13.71 1.32 -5.43
N GLN A 404 14.78 1.07 -6.19
CA GLN A 404 16.14 1.50 -5.85
C GLN A 404 16.26 3.03 -5.68
N ASN A 405 15.59 3.81 -6.53
CA ASN A 405 15.62 5.27 -6.43
C ASN A 405 14.98 5.78 -5.14
N LEU A 406 13.90 5.14 -4.70
CA LEU A 406 13.23 5.48 -3.45
C LEU A 406 14.12 5.13 -2.25
N ALA A 407 14.78 3.97 -2.31
CA ALA A 407 15.73 3.55 -1.29
C ALA A 407 16.93 4.50 -1.16
N ILE A 408 17.51 4.94 -2.28
CA ILE A 408 18.55 5.97 -2.32
C ILE A 408 18.05 7.25 -1.68
N MET A 409 16.86 7.72 -2.08
CA MET A 409 16.28 8.96 -1.55
C MET A 409 16.15 8.94 -0.02
N TYR A 410 15.72 7.82 0.55
CA TYR A 410 15.59 7.67 2.01
C TYR A 410 16.94 7.56 2.74
N ALA A 411 17.98 7.04 2.08
CA ALA A 411 19.33 6.91 2.66
C ALA A 411 20.14 8.22 2.67
N ILE A 412 19.83 9.18 1.79
CA ILE A 412 20.61 10.43 1.61
C ILE A 412 20.87 11.20 2.92
N PRO A 413 19.86 11.49 3.77
CA PRO A 413 20.10 12.27 4.99
C PRO A 413 21.09 11.59 5.93
N HIS A 414 20.98 10.27 6.08
CA HIS A 414 21.90 9.48 6.89
C HIS A 414 23.33 9.52 6.32
N ALA A 415 23.49 9.35 5.00
CA ALA A 415 24.80 9.43 4.38
C ALA A 415 25.47 10.79 4.56
N LEU A 416 24.71 11.87 4.38
CA LEU A 416 25.21 13.24 4.51
C LEU A 416 25.70 13.57 5.93
N ILE A 417 24.99 13.14 6.97
CA ILE A 417 25.46 13.37 8.34
C ILE A 417 26.73 12.57 8.66
N VAL A 418 26.87 11.35 8.15
CA VAL A 418 28.08 10.54 8.35
C VAL A 418 29.28 11.18 7.65
N TRP A 419 29.10 11.65 6.41
CA TRP A 419 30.13 12.43 5.71
C TRP A 419 30.52 13.69 6.48
N SER A 420 29.53 14.46 6.95
CA SER A 420 29.76 15.65 7.77
C SER A 420 30.59 15.33 9.01
N ALA A 421 30.31 14.23 9.71
CA ALA A 421 31.04 13.81 10.89
C ALA A 421 32.49 13.38 10.57
N LEU A 422 32.70 12.66 9.46
CA LEU A 422 34.04 12.28 8.99
C LEU A 422 34.88 13.49 8.60
N GLU A 423 34.28 14.45 7.89
CA GLU A 423 34.93 15.69 7.47
C GLU A 423 35.32 16.57 8.68
N PHE A 424 34.40 16.72 9.65
CA PHE A 424 34.68 17.41 10.91
C PHE A 424 35.81 16.73 11.69
N SER A 425 35.74 15.40 11.84
CA SER A 425 36.78 14.62 12.53
C SER A 425 38.13 14.77 11.85
N GLY A 426 38.16 14.70 10.52
CA GLY A 426 39.37 14.90 9.73
C GLY A 426 39.96 16.29 9.93
N SER A 427 39.13 17.33 9.93
CA SER A 427 39.58 18.70 10.20
C SER A 427 40.12 18.88 11.62
N PHE A 428 39.42 18.34 12.62
CA PHE A 428 39.85 18.36 14.01
C PHE A 428 41.22 17.68 14.18
N LEU A 429 41.41 16.51 13.58
CA LEU A 429 42.69 15.80 13.62
C LEU A 429 43.79 16.61 12.92
N MET A 430 43.53 17.17 11.74
CA MET A 430 44.52 18.02 11.05
C MET A 430 44.92 19.23 11.90
N TYR A 431 43.97 19.86 12.58
CA TYR A 431 44.24 20.94 13.52
C TYR A 431 45.11 20.48 14.70
N CYS A 432 44.82 19.31 15.30
CA CYS A 432 45.62 18.75 16.38
C CYS A 432 47.05 18.37 15.99
N PHE A 433 47.31 18.06 14.72
CA PHE A 433 48.66 17.70 14.23
C PHE A 433 49.43 18.88 13.62
N SER A 434 48.74 19.93 13.15
CA SER A 434 49.37 21.08 12.50
C SER A 434 50.06 21.99 13.52
N ASN A 435 51.38 22.14 13.41
CA ASN A 435 52.21 23.04 14.24
C ASN A 435 52.06 22.86 15.78
N THR A 436 51.69 21.67 16.25
CA THR A 436 51.54 21.35 17.68
C THR A 436 52.76 20.66 18.31
N THR A 437 52.83 20.69 19.65
CA THR A 437 53.92 20.10 20.43
C THR A 437 53.87 18.56 20.47
N ILE A 438 55.03 17.93 20.70
CA ILE A 438 55.16 16.45 20.76
C ILE A 438 54.19 15.81 21.78
N PRO A 439 54.00 16.34 23.01
CA PRO A 439 53.06 15.76 23.97
C PRO A 439 51.62 15.75 23.48
N THR A 440 51.15 16.83 22.83
CA THR A 440 49.80 16.89 22.25
C THR A 440 49.59 15.83 21.18
N ARG A 441 50.57 15.63 20.30
CA ARG A 441 50.49 14.62 19.23
C ARG A 441 50.44 13.21 19.80
N VAL A 442 51.27 12.90 20.79
CA VAL A 442 51.32 11.57 21.41
C VAL A 442 49.98 11.26 22.09
N THR A 443 49.44 12.18 22.89
CA THR A 443 48.17 11.97 23.62
C THR A 443 46.97 11.84 22.69
N VAL A 444 46.88 12.66 21.63
CA VAL A 444 45.78 12.58 20.66
C VAL A 444 45.86 11.27 19.89
N THR A 445 47.05 10.86 19.45
CA THR A 445 47.24 9.62 18.69
C THR A 445 46.95 8.39 19.54
N SER A 446 47.39 8.36 20.81
CA SER A 446 47.11 7.25 21.72
C SER A 446 45.61 7.12 22.00
N THR A 447 44.93 8.24 22.25
CA THR A 447 43.48 8.26 22.50
C THR A 447 42.70 7.79 21.28
N LEU A 448 43.03 8.30 20.08
CA LEU A 448 42.43 7.86 18.82
C LEU A 448 42.65 6.35 18.59
N GLY A 449 43.86 5.86 18.84
CA GLY A 449 44.20 4.44 18.74
C GLY A 449 43.34 3.57 19.67
N ILE A 450 43.17 3.98 20.93
CA ILE A 450 42.30 3.27 21.89
C ILE A 450 40.85 3.28 21.40
N CYS A 451 40.32 4.42 20.96
CA CYS A 451 38.96 4.50 20.41
C CYS A 451 38.78 3.57 19.22
N ILE A 452 39.72 3.53 18.27
CA ILE A 452 39.67 2.63 17.11
C ILE A 452 39.68 1.17 17.55
N VAL A 453 40.58 0.79 18.47
CA VAL A 453 40.64 -0.59 19.00
C VAL A 453 39.33 -0.98 19.69
N LEU A 454 38.73 -0.08 20.48
CA LEU A 454 37.44 -0.32 21.12
C LEU A 454 36.31 -0.45 20.10
N THR A 455 36.27 0.39 19.07
CA THR A 455 35.25 0.30 18.01
C THR A 455 35.38 -1.02 17.23
N VAL A 456 36.61 -1.41 16.86
CA VAL A 456 36.89 -2.69 16.19
C VAL A 456 36.52 -3.86 17.10
N TRP A 457 36.86 -3.79 18.39
CA TRP A 457 36.49 -4.81 19.37
C TRP A 457 34.97 -4.95 19.49
N CYS A 458 34.24 -3.85 19.65
CA CYS A 458 32.78 -3.86 19.70
C CYS A 458 32.18 -4.47 18.42
N TRP A 459 32.71 -4.09 17.26
CA TRP A 459 32.26 -4.65 15.99
C TRP A 459 32.52 -6.17 15.89
N VAL A 460 33.70 -6.65 16.30
CA VAL A 460 34.04 -8.09 16.33
C VAL A 460 33.17 -8.83 17.34
N CYS A 461 32.93 -8.28 18.52
CA CYS A 461 32.07 -8.89 19.54
C CYS A 461 30.61 -9.00 19.05
N LEU A 462 30.06 -7.96 18.40
CA LEU A 462 28.72 -8.00 17.82
C LEU A 462 28.60 -9.02 16.70
N ARG A 463 29.69 -9.28 15.96
CA ARG A 463 29.75 -10.33 14.94
C ARG A 463 29.76 -11.73 15.53
N ILE A 464 30.47 -11.94 16.63
CA ILE A 464 30.61 -13.25 17.27
C ILE A 464 29.37 -13.59 18.08
N GLY A 465 28.81 -12.62 18.80
CA GLY A 465 27.61 -12.80 19.64
C GLY A 465 26.30 -12.77 18.86
N GLY A 466 26.28 -12.19 17.65
CA GLY A 466 25.08 -12.05 16.85
C GLY A 466 24.81 -13.24 15.96
N ALA A 467 23.89 -14.12 16.37
CA ALA A 467 23.10 -14.98 15.46
C ALA A 467 22.12 -14.15 14.59
N SER A 468 22.51 -12.92 14.20
CA SER A 468 21.76 -12.03 13.32
C SER A 468 22.24 -12.28 11.89
N ARG A 469 21.38 -12.91 11.10
CA ARG A 469 21.60 -13.12 9.66
C ARG A 469 21.87 -11.81 8.89
N ASP A 470 21.46 -10.66 9.42
CA ASP A 470 21.55 -9.36 8.75
C ASP A 470 22.96 -8.72 8.84
N LEU A 471 23.69 -8.86 9.96
CA LEU A 471 25.07 -8.34 10.06
C LEU A 471 26.10 -9.19 9.28
N GLY A 472 25.83 -10.49 9.11
CA GLY A 472 26.63 -11.37 8.27
C GLY A 472 26.58 -10.93 6.80
N CYS A 473 25.37 -10.63 6.31
CA CYS A 473 25.11 -10.17 4.96
C CYS A 473 25.89 -8.91 4.60
N TYR A 474 25.84 -7.88 5.45
CA TYR A 474 26.58 -6.63 5.27
C TYR A 474 28.07 -6.83 5.01
N SER A 475 28.67 -7.77 5.71
CA SER A 475 30.11 -8.01 5.58
C SER A 475 30.52 -8.85 4.41
N GLU A 476 29.65 -9.77 4.00
CA GLU A 476 29.86 -10.57 2.80
C GLU A 476 29.73 -9.65 1.60
N ILE A 477 28.75 -8.74 1.60
CA ILE A 477 28.60 -7.67 0.61
C ILE A 477 29.85 -6.76 0.57
N ILE A 478 30.35 -6.25 1.71
CA ILE A 478 31.55 -5.41 1.75
C ILE A 478 32.79 -6.19 1.26
N ARG A 479 32.94 -7.44 1.67
CA ARG A 479 34.06 -8.32 1.28
C ARG A 479 33.98 -8.67 -0.20
N ASP A 480 32.79 -8.89 -0.73
CA ASP A 480 32.53 -9.19 -2.15
C ASP A 480 32.74 -7.97 -3.02
N TRP A 481 32.30 -6.79 -2.57
CA TRP A 481 32.58 -5.52 -3.22
C TRP A 481 34.08 -5.25 -3.27
N ALA A 482 34.79 -5.40 -2.14
CA ALA A 482 36.25 -5.25 -2.09
C ALA A 482 36.95 -6.25 -3.02
N ARG A 483 36.48 -7.51 -3.09
CA ARG A 483 36.98 -8.53 -4.02
C ARG A 483 36.68 -8.20 -5.48
N CYS A 484 35.52 -7.62 -5.79
CA CYS A 484 35.14 -7.23 -7.14
C CYS A 484 35.97 -6.05 -7.66
N ILE A 485 36.28 -5.08 -6.79
CA ILE A 485 37.19 -3.98 -7.11
C ILE A 485 38.62 -4.48 -7.29
N LEU A 486 39.11 -5.34 -6.39
CA LEU A 486 40.45 -5.90 -6.46
C LEU A 486 40.67 -6.82 -7.69
N LYS A 487 39.60 -7.39 -8.25
CA LYS A 487 39.70 -8.32 -9.38
C LYS A 487 39.44 -7.73 -10.76
N GLY A 488 39.10 -6.44 -10.87
CA GLY A 488 38.87 -5.81 -12.18
C GLY A 488 37.79 -6.51 -13.01
N MET A 489 36.52 -6.18 -12.76
CA MET A 489 35.34 -6.43 -13.62
C MET A 489 35.32 -7.71 -14.50
N GLN A 490 34.56 -8.72 -14.05
CA GLN A 490 33.59 -9.37 -14.94
C GLN A 490 32.24 -9.58 -14.20
N PRO A 491 31.08 -9.25 -14.80
CA PRO A 491 29.78 -9.19 -14.10
C PRO A 491 29.12 -10.55 -13.82
N SER A 492 29.76 -11.66 -14.21
CA SER A 492 29.14 -13.00 -14.26
C SER A 492 29.31 -13.81 -12.98
N THR A 493 30.26 -13.48 -12.11
CA THR A 493 30.61 -14.31 -10.94
C THR A 493 29.73 -14.12 -9.71
N LEU A 494 29.01 -13.00 -9.58
CA LEU A 494 27.95 -12.81 -8.58
C LEU A 494 26.67 -13.61 -8.91
N ARG A 495 26.48 -13.97 -10.17
CA ARG A 495 25.25 -14.58 -10.71
C ARG A 495 25.03 -16.04 -10.28
N ASN A 496 26.08 -16.79 -9.98
CA ASN A 496 26.00 -18.24 -9.76
C ASN A 496 26.09 -18.69 -8.29
N ARG A 497 26.28 -17.79 -7.33
CA ARG A 497 26.41 -18.16 -5.90
C ARG A 497 25.28 -17.70 -4.99
N VAL A 498 24.53 -16.67 -5.37
CA VAL A 498 23.28 -16.31 -4.66
C VAL A 498 22.20 -17.38 -4.88
N THR A 499 22.16 -17.98 -6.08
CA THR A 499 21.30 -19.14 -6.38
C THR A 499 21.66 -20.39 -5.57
N ASN A 500 22.96 -20.65 -5.34
CA ASN A 500 23.40 -21.77 -4.49
C ASN A 500 23.23 -21.53 -2.97
N LEU A 501 22.92 -20.30 -2.54
CA LEU A 501 22.54 -20.01 -1.14
C LEU A 501 21.02 -20.11 -0.92
N ALA A 502 20.23 -20.05 -1.98
CA ALA A 502 18.79 -20.33 -1.97
C ALA A 502 18.49 -21.84 -2.14
N GLU A 503 19.41 -22.61 -2.73
CA GLU A 503 19.29 -24.06 -2.91
C GLU A 503 20.51 -24.81 -2.31
N LEU A 504 20.39 -25.30 -1.07
CA LEU A 504 20.93 -26.58 -0.52
C LEU A 504 21.08 -26.55 1.02
N PRO A 505 20.84 -27.67 1.76
CA PRO A 505 19.67 -28.53 1.76
C PRO A 505 18.98 -28.61 3.14
N ARG A 506 17.71 -29.02 3.12
CA ARG A 506 16.89 -29.48 4.28
C ARG A 506 17.40 -30.78 4.94
N GLU A 507 18.71 -31.06 4.93
CA GLU A 507 19.27 -32.29 5.49
C GLU A 507 20.23 -32.00 6.65
N GLN A 508 19.73 -31.47 7.76
CA GLN A 508 20.32 -31.69 9.10
C GLN A 508 19.31 -31.62 10.25
N GLN A 509 18.00 -31.71 9.95
CA GLN A 509 16.95 -31.63 10.99
C GLN A 509 16.09 -32.89 11.10
N LYS A 510 16.47 -33.99 10.44
CA LYS A 510 15.79 -35.30 10.53
C LYS A 510 16.52 -36.37 11.33
N GLU A 511 17.69 -36.11 11.90
CA GLU A 511 18.53 -37.15 12.53
C GLU A 511 18.82 -36.93 14.04
N LYS A 512 17.99 -36.13 14.73
CA LYS A 512 18.10 -35.94 16.20
C LYS A 512 16.81 -36.09 17.00
N GLN A 513 15.75 -36.69 16.43
CA GLN A 513 14.49 -36.91 17.15
C GLN A 513 13.97 -38.36 17.19
N PHE A 514 14.79 -39.33 16.78
CA PHE A 514 14.53 -40.75 17.01
C PHE A 514 15.71 -41.43 17.69
N THR A 515 15.92 -41.14 18.98
CA THR A 515 16.57 -42.03 19.96
C THR A 515 16.59 -41.33 21.33
N SER A 516 15.58 -41.58 22.18
CA SER A 516 15.73 -41.88 23.61
C SER A 516 14.36 -41.88 24.31
N VAL A 517 13.90 -43.11 24.61
CA VAL A 517 12.92 -43.55 25.63
C VAL A 517 11.56 -42.86 25.67
#